data_AF-A0A916YWJ6-F1
#
_entry.id   AF-A0A916YWJ6-F1
#
_cell.length_a   1.000
_cell.length_b   1.000
_cell.length_c   1.000
_cell.angle_alpha   90.00
_cell.angle_beta   90.00
_cell.angle_gamma   90.00
#
_symmetry.space_group_name_H-M   'P 1'
#
loop_
_entity.id
_entity.type
_entity.pdbx_description
1 polymer ?
#
loop_
_entity_poly.entity_id
_entity_poly.type
_entity_poly.pdbx_seq_one_letter_code
_entity_poly.pdbx_strand_id
1 'polypeptide(L)'
;MNDFDLAYKDWLKNIKELVRTSQIKAVLNVNSELLELYWNLGKMIIEKEQNSNWGSKVIEQLSKDLCSEFVEIKGFSRQNLYYIRQWYLFYNQDNAIVQQLVGQLDENSLANKLRVKNEGFSPILKLIPWGHHILILSKCKNLHEAFFYLIETLQNNWSRSILRLQIESNLYQRQGKALTNFELTLPKPQADLAKDLFKNPYNFDFITLGKEAQERDVEDALVNQITKFLLELGKGFAYMGRQYEFSVGGDNYRIDLLFYNVFLRCFIVIELKIDSFKPEYIGKLSFYLTAIDNILKTEQDRPTIGLLLCKIDNRITAEWALKDANKPLGIAEYRLNDSVPPEFLQALPTIFEIEKNLETVIFKDQDKGVDLNFPVIKLNNKDISNQINGYLQSEILTIFDVVGGELNEDIGLEKALELSSYSQKGVYSNISYKVLLETKKLLSISLICETITAYPSTHNYYFIFDLTTGTPVTLDDILTEQGKSLLYLDILNKKQENINSHFKDLRLKPKSKKLLKDMEAAFENYDCKNKVRLNRYFLEPSKIAFIENCEFPHVIKALDLDTKIEYTFDQLENYLSSYGKELLEM
;
A
#
# COMPACT_ATOMS: atom_id res chain seq x y z
N MET A 1 -25.20 31.62 13.88
CA MET A 1 -25.45 30.56 12.89
C MET A 1 -26.86 30.06 13.16
N ASN A 2 -27.79 30.16 12.18
CA ASN A 2 -29.20 29.84 12.43
C ASN A 2 -29.38 28.32 12.60
N ASP A 3 -30.32 27.93 13.46
CA ASP A 3 -30.64 26.54 13.81
C ASP A 3 -30.95 25.66 12.57
N PHE A 4 -31.51 26.30 11.52
CA PHE A 4 -31.78 25.69 10.22
C PHE A 4 -30.51 25.28 9.46
N ASP A 5 -29.41 26.05 9.53
CA ASP A 5 -28.16 25.75 8.83
C ASP A 5 -27.43 24.56 9.45
N LEU A 6 -27.51 24.42 10.77
CA LEU A 6 -26.95 23.26 11.48
C LEU A 6 -27.76 22.00 11.18
N ALA A 7 -29.10 22.08 11.26
CA ALA A 7 -29.98 20.96 10.93
C ALA A 7 -29.86 20.51 9.46
N TYR A 8 -29.70 21.43 8.52
CA TYR A 8 -29.49 21.11 7.12
C TYR A 8 -28.12 20.47 6.87
N LYS A 9 -27.04 20.97 7.50
CA LYS A 9 -25.70 20.38 7.38
C LYS A 9 -25.65 18.96 7.94
N ASP A 10 -26.31 18.70 9.07
CA ASP A 10 -26.41 17.36 9.65
C ASP A 10 -27.25 16.42 8.77
N TRP A 11 -28.37 16.90 8.24
CA TRP A 11 -29.19 16.13 7.29
C TRP A 11 -28.41 15.79 6.00
N LEU A 12 -27.66 16.74 5.45
CA LEU A 12 -26.82 16.53 4.27
C LEU A 12 -25.66 15.56 4.55
N LYS A 13 -25.05 15.62 5.74
CA LYS A 13 -24.03 14.65 6.18
C LYS A 13 -24.62 13.23 6.22
N ASN A 14 -25.81 13.08 6.80
CA ASN A 14 -26.51 11.79 6.85
C ASN A 14 -26.85 11.24 5.45
N ILE A 15 -27.29 12.10 4.51
CA ILE A 15 -27.51 11.68 3.12
C ILE A 15 -26.21 11.25 2.46
N LYS A 16 -25.10 11.97 2.65
CA LYS A 16 -23.78 11.61 2.11
C LYS A 16 -23.30 10.27 2.67
N GLU A 17 -23.47 10.03 3.96
CA GLU A 17 -23.15 8.74 4.60
C GLU A 17 -24.04 7.61 4.09
N LEU A 18 -25.34 7.86 3.88
CA LEU A 18 -26.28 6.88 3.31
C LEU A 18 -25.90 6.51 1.87
N VAL A 19 -25.54 7.49 1.02
CA VAL A 19 -25.08 7.25 -0.36
C VAL A 19 -23.79 6.44 -0.37
N ARG A 20 -22.80 6.81 0.44
CA ARG A 20 -21.54 6.05 0.57
C ARG A 20 -21.78 4.62 1.04
N THR A 21 -22.61 4.44 2.06
CA THR A 21 -22.99 3.12 2.58
C THR A 21 -23.70 2.28 1.52
N SER A 22 -24.58 2.89 0.73
CA SER A 22 -25.31 2.22 -0.35
C SER A 22 -24.39 1.80 -1.49
N GLN A 23 -23.42 2.65 -1.86
CA GLN A 23 -22.40 2.32 -2.86
C GLN A 23 -21.48 1.18 -2.39
N ILE A 24 -21.02 1.20 -1.13
CA ILE A 24 -20.21 0.13 -0.54
C ILE A 24 -21.01 -1.19 -0.54
N LYS A 25 -22.28 -1.16 -0.13
CA LYS A 25 -23.16 -2.34 -0.16
C LYS A 25 -23.34 -2.88 -1.58
N ALA A 26 -23.53 -2.01 -2.57
CA ALA A 26 -23.64 -2.42 -3.97
C ALA A 26 -22.36 -3.10 -4.47
N VAL A 27 -21.19 -2.54 -4.17
CA VAL A 27 -19.89 -3.13 -4.55
C VAL A 27 -19.66 -4.48 -3.87
N LEU A 28 -19.96 -4.60 -2.57
CA LEU A 28 -19.83 -5.85 -1.84
C LEU A 28 -20.75 -6.94 -2.40
N ASN A 29 -21.99 -6.58 -2.76
CA ASN A 29 -22.93 -7.50 -3.39
C ASN A 29 -22.43 -7.95 -4.78
N VAL A 30 -21.97 -7.02 -5.62
CA VAL A 30 -21.41 -7.34 -6.94
C VAL A 30 -20.18 -8.26 -6.82
N ASN A 31 -19.29 -8.00 -5.86
CA ASN A 31 -18.13 -8.86 -5.60
C ASN A 31 -18.56 -10.26 -5.15
N SER A 32 -19.55 -10.35 -4.25
CA SER A 32 -20.11 -11.63 -3.79
C SER A 32 -20.69 -12.45 -4.95
N GLU A 33 -21.50 -11.82 -5.81
CA GLU A 33 -22.10 -12.48 -6.99
C GLU A 33 -21.03 -12.92 -8.01
N LEU A 34 -20.00 -12.10 -8.24
CA LEU A 34 -18.89 -12.44 -9.13
C LEU A 34 -18.12 -13.66 -8.60
N LEU A 35 -17.85 -13.71 -7.30
CA LEU A 35 -17.16 -14.82 -6.67
C LEU A 35 -18.00 -16.10 -6.69
N GLU A 36 -19.32 -16.00 -6.53
CA GLU A 36 -20.23 -17.13 -6.66
C GLU A 36 -20.30 -17.66 -8.11
N LEU A 37 -20.33 -16.76 -9.10
CA LEU A 37 -20.18 -17.13 -10.51
C LEU A 37 -18.87 -17.88 -10.74
N TYR A 38 -17.75 -17.37 -10.22
CA TYR A 38 -16.45 -18.02 -10.35
C TYR A 38 -16.45 -19.39 -9.66
N TRP A 39 -17.12 -19.53 -8.52
CA TRP A 39 -17.15 -20.80 -7.78
C TRP A 39 -17.85 -21.87 -8.61
N ASN A 40 -19.03 -21.53 -9.14
CA ASN A 40 -19.81 -22.40 -10.00
C ASN A 40 -19.07 -22.71 -11.31
N LEU A 41 -18.41 -21.72 -11.91
CA LEU A 41 -17.61 -21.92 -13.11
C LEU A 41 -16.43 -22.86 -12.87
N GLY A 42 -15.73 -22.71 -11.74
CA GLY A 42 -14.66 -23.63 -11.32
C GLY A 42 -15.16 -25.05 -11.15
N LYS A 43 -16.30 -25.24 -10.49
CA LYS A 43 -16.98 -26.55 -10.37
C LYS A 43 -17.27 -27.18 -11.73
N MET A 44 -17.91 -26.44 -12.61
CA MET A 44 -18.27 -26.91 -13.96
C MET A 44 -17.04 -27.28 -14.78
N ILE A 45 -15.94 -26.52 -14.67
CA ILE A 45 -14.68 -26.83 -15.35
C ILE A 45 -14.14 -28.19 -14.87
N ILE A 46 -14.10 -28.43 -13.56
CA ILE A 46 -13.58 -29.68 -12.99
C ILE A 46 -14.46 -30.88 -13.36
N GLU A 47 -15.78 -30.74 -13.23
CA GLU A 47 -16.73 -31.80 -13.64
C GLU A 47 -16.58 -32.14 -15.13
N LYS A 48 -16.33 -31.13 -15.97
CA LYS A 48 -16.11 -31.35 -17.41
C LYS A 48 -14.76 -32.02 -17.68
N GLU A 49 -13.69 -31.64 -16.99
CA GLU A 49 -12.36 -32.27 -17.09
C GLU A 49 -12.40 -33.75 -16.67
N GLN A 50 -13.17 -34.10 -15.64
CA GLN A 50 -13.30 -35.48 -15.14
C GLN A 50 -14.14 -36.38 -16.05
N ASN A 51 -15.19 -35.83 -16.67
CA ASN A 51 -16.15 -36.60 -17.48
C ASN A 51 -15.85 -36.60 -18.99
N SER A 52 -14.69 -36.09 -19.44
CA SER A 52 -14.37 -35.99 -20.87
C SER A 52 -12.88 -36.19 -21.18
N ASN A 53 -12.58 -36.67 -22.40
CA ASN A 53 -11.20 -36.79 -22.91
C ASN A 53 -10.54 -35.44 -23.28
N TRP A 54 -11.13 -34.31 -22.87
CA TRP A 54 -10.70 -32.97 -23.32
C TRP A 54 -9.49 -32.42 -22.54
N GLY A 55 -9.17 -32.97 -21.36
CA GLY A 55 -7.97 -32.63 -20.58
C GLY A 55 -7.73 -31.12 -20.45
N SER A 56 -6.48 -30.68 -20.58
CA SER A 56 -6.07 -29.27 -20.43
C SER A 56 -6.61 -28.31 -21.51
N LYS A 57 -7.22 -28.83 -22.60
CA LYS A 57 -7.77 -28.00 -23.69
C LYS A 57 -9.12 -27.37 -23.33
N VAL A 58 -9.79 -27.86 -22.28
CA VAL A 58 -11.08 -27.31 -21.82
C VAL A 58 -10.97 -25.82 -21.51
N ILE A 59 -9.97 -25.41 -20.73
CA ILE A 59 -9.78 -24.00 -20.34
C ILE A 59 -9.51 -23.10 -21.54
N GLU A 60 -8.72 -23.59 -22.50
CA GLU A 60 -8.36 -22.82 -23.70
C GLU A 60 -9.56 -22.58 -24.60
N GLN A 61 -10.37 -23.61 -24.82
CA GLN A 61 -11.58 -23.49 -25.61
C GLN A 61 -12.65 -22.67 -24.87
N LEU A 62 -12.84 -22.93 -23.58
CA LEU A 62 -13.78 -22.19 -22.74
C LEU A 62 -13.43 -20.70 -22.65
N SER A 63 -12.15 -20.34 -22.52
CA SER A 63 -11.72 -18.93 -22.55
C SER A 63 -12.08 -18.27 -23.86
N LYS A 64 -11.79 -18.93 -25.00
CA LYS A 64 -12.11 -18.42 -26.33
C LYS A 64 -13.61 -18.20 -26.50
N ASP A 65 -14.42 -19.18 -26.07
CA ASP A 65 -15.86 -19.13 -26.26
C ASP A 65 -16.53 -18.12 -25.33
N LEU A 66 -16.19 -18.10 -24.03
CA LEU A 66 -16.72 -17.13 -23.07
C LEU A 66 -16.29 -15.70 -23.38
N CYS A 67 -15.03 -15.46 -23.75
CA CYS A 67 -14.60 -14.12 -24.17
C CYS A 67 -15.27 -13.67 -25.47
N SER A 68 -15.65 -14.62 -26.34
CA SER A 68 -16.37 -14.28 -27.58
C SER A 68 -17.85 -13.98 -27.36
N GLU A 69 -18.47 -14.63 -26.38
CA GLU A 69 -19.89 -14.44 -26.03
C GLU A 69 -20.09 -13.20 -25.14
N PHE A 70 -19.25 -13.02 -24.13
CA PHE A 70 -19.39 -11.98 -23.11
C PHE A 70 -18.33 -10.88 -23.23
N VAL A 71 -18.34 -10.16 -24.37
CA VAL A 71 -17.31 -9.19 -24.75
C VAL A 71 -17.19 -7.99 -23.79
N GLU A 72 -18.28 -7.57 -23.17
CA GLU A 72 -18.32 -6.43 -22.24
C GLU A 72 -17.87 -6.82 -20.82
N ILE A 73 -17.75 -8.11 -20.52
CA ILE A 73 -17.45 -8.62 -19.18
C ILE A 73 -16.01 -9.12 -19.11
N LYS A 74 -15.19 -8.45 -18.29
CA LYS A 74 -13.83 -8.91 -17.98
C LYS A 74 -13.86 -10.10 -17.03
N GLY A 75 -12.85 -10.98 -17.11
CA GLY A 75 -12.67 -12.09 -16.16
C GLY A 75 -12.66 -13.49 -16.78
N PHE A 76 -12.84 -13.64 -18.09
CA PHE A 76 -12.84 -14.95 -18.76
C PHE A 76 -11.54 -15.27 -19.52
N SER A 77 -10.46 -14.53 -19.25
CA SER A 77 -9.15 -14.84 -19.81
C SER A 77 -8.68 -16.24 -19.38
N ARG A 78 -7.86 -16.89 -20.20
CA ARG A 78 -7.29 -18.22 -19.92
C ARG A 78 -6.64 -18.26 -18.54
N GLN A 79 -5.87 -17.22 -18.21
CA GLN A 79 -5.20 -17.11 -16.91
C GLN A 79 -6.21 -17.02 -15.76
N ASN A 80 -7.27 -16.23 -15.91
CA ASN A 80 -8.27 -16.10 -14.86
C ASN A 80 -9.12 -17.36 -14.71
N LEU A 81 -9.49 -18.03 -15.80
CA LEU A 81 -10.19 -19.33 -15.75
C LEU A 81 -9.32 -20.42 -15.09
N TYR A 82 -8.02 -20.37 -15.31
CA TYR A 82 -7.09 -21.24 -14.57
C TYR A 82 -7.12 -20.93 -13.07
N TYR A 83 -7.07 -19.66 -12.67
CA TYR A 83 -7.22 -19.30 -11.25
C TYR A 83 -8.58 -19.68 -10.68
N ILE A 84 -9.67 -19.50 -11.42
CA ILE A 84 -11.03 -19.89 -11.03
C ILE A 84 -11.10 -21.41 -10.78
N ARG A 85 -10.53 -22.20 -11.68
CA ARG A 85 -10.40 -23.66 -11.53
C ARG A 85 -9.58 -24.02 -10.28
N GLN A 86 -8.41 -23.40 -10.10
CA GLN A 86 -7.55 -23.66 -8.94
C GLN A 86 -8.23 -23.24 -7.64
N TRP A 87 -8.95 -22.12 -7.64
CA TRP A 87 -9.68 -21.63 -6.48
C TRP A 87 -10.74 -22.62 -6.01
N TYR A 88 -11.55 -23.15 -6.94
CA TYR A 88 -12.50 -24.21 -6.63
C TYR A 88 -11.80 -25.46 -6.10
N LEU A 89 -10.77 -25.96 -6.80
CA LEU A 89 -10.02 -27.14 -6.35
C LEU A 89 -9.35 -26.97 -4.98
N PHE A 90 -8.89 -25.77 -4.67
CA PHE A 90 -8.18 -25.48 -3.44
C PHE A 90 -9.16 -25.41 -2.25
N TYR A 91 -10.26 -24.67 -2.39
CA TYR A 91 -11.21 -24.43 -1.30
C TYR A 91 -12.34 -25.46 -1.19
N ASN A 92 -12.59 -26.26 -2.23
CA ASN A 92 -13.58 -27.35 -2.21
C ASN A 92 -13.01 -28.66 -1.63
N GLN A 93 -11.83 -28.61 -0.98
CA GLN A 93 -11.29 -29.75 -0.25
C GLN A 93 -12.04 -29.91 1.08
N ASP A 94 -12.25 -31.16 1.48
CA ASP A 94 -12.91 -31.66 2.69
C ASP A 94 -13.73 -30.62 3.50
N ASN A 95 -15.05 -30.60 3.28
CA ASN A 95 -15.98 -29.65 3.92
C ASN A 95 -15.86 -29.59 5.44
N ALA A 96 -15.40 -30.66 6.09
CA ALA A 96 -15.16 -30.71 7.54
C ALA A 96 -14.05 -29.74 7.99
N ILE A 97 -12.95 -29.61 7.21
CA ILE A 97 -11.83 -28.72 7.52
C ILE A 97 -12.27 -27.26 7.38
N VAL A 98 -13.00 -26.94 6.31
CA VAL A 98 -13.53 -25.58 6.08
C VAL A 98 -14.52 -25.20 7.17
N GLN A 99 -15.41 -26.11 7.58
CA GLN A 99 -16.36 -25.84 8.67
C GLN A 99 -15.67 -25.69 10.02
N GLN A 100 -14.63 -26.48 10.32
CA GLN A 100 -13.87 -26.37 11.56
C GLN A 100 -13.08 -25.05 11.62
N LEU A 101 -12.43 -24.65 10.52
CA LEU A 101 -11.71 -23.37 10.43
C LEU A 101 -12.64 -22.15 10.54
N VAL A 102 -13.85 -22.24 9.96
CA VAL A 102 -14.88 -21.19 10.11
C VAL A 102 -15.48 -21.21 11.53
N GLY A 103 -15.60 -22.38 12.16
CA GLY A 103 -16.15 -22.54 13.51
C GLY A 103 -15.21 -22.08 14.63
N GLN A 104 -13.90 -21.99 14.37
CA GLN A 104 -12.91 -21.42 15.31
C GLN A 104 -12.94 -19.88 15.35
N LEU A 105 -13.78 -19.23 14.55
CA LEU A 105 -13.98 -17.79 14.60
C LEU A 105 -14.79 -17.41 15.84
N ASP A 106 -14.42 -16.28 16.45
CA ASP A 106 -15.14 -15.67 17.58
C ASP A 106 -16.66 -15.59 17.28
N GLU A 107 -17.52 -15.99 18.22
CA GLU A 107 -18.97 -16.10 18.03
C GLU A 107 -19.60 -14.77 17.55
N ASN A 108 -18.93 -13.65 17.82
CA ASN A 108 -19.33 -12.31 17.44
C ASN A 108 -18.78 -11.81 16.08
N SER A 109 -17.96 -12.58 15.37
CA SER A 109 -17.39 -12.16 14.09
C SER A 109 -18.46 -12.11 12.99
N LEU A 110 -18.30 -11.17 12.04
CA LEU A 110 -19.20 -11.02 10.88
C LEU A 110 -19.36 -12.33 10.08
N ALA A 111 -18.33 -13.18 10.10
CA ALA A 111 -18.31 -14.48 9.43
C ALA A 111 -19.26 -15.51 10.09
N ASN A 112 -19.46 -15.46 11.41
CA ASN A 112 -20.40 -16.33 12.11
C ASN A 112 -21.87 -15.90 11.90
N LYS A 113 -22.12 -14.59 11.80
CA LYS A 113 -23.46 -14.05 11.44
C LYS A 113 -23.91 -14.43 10.03
N LEU A 114 -22.98 -14.79 9.15
CA LEU A 114 -23.24 -15.18 7.75
C LEU A 114 -23.39 -16.70 7.55
N ARG A 115 -23.56 -17.50 8.63
CA ARG A 115 -23.91 -18.94 8.52
C ARG A 115 -25.29 -19.12 7.86
N VAL A 116 -25.31 -19.12 6.54
CA VAL A 116 -26.40 -19.71 5.75
C VAL A 116 -26.12 -21.22 5.69
N LYS A 117 -27.10 -22.02 6.12
CA LYS A 117 -27.14 -23.46 5.84
C LYS A 117 -27.19 -23.63 4.32
N ASN A 118 -26.08 -23.90 3.66
CA ASN A 118 -26.07 -24.49 2.33
C ASN A 118 -24.76 -25.26 2.10
N GLU A 119 -24.89 -26.41 1.46
CA GLU A 119 -23.77 -27.13 0.87
C GLU A 119 -23.21 -26.29 -0.28
N GLY A 120 -22.00 -25.75 -0.11
CA GLY A 120 -21.27 -25.05 -1.17
C GLY A 120 -20.97 -23.59 -0.85
N PHE A 121 -19.70 -23.24 -1.12
CA PHE A 121 -19.11 -21.91 -1.08
C PHE A 121 -19.17 -21.14 0.27
N SER A 122 -18.04 -21.15 1.00
CA SER A 122 -17.96 -20.57 2.35
C SER A 122 -18.20 -19.04 2.35
N PRO A 123 -19.09 -18.51 3.23
CA PRO A 123 -19.42 -17.08 3.29
C PRO A 123 -18.23 -16.14 3.48
N ILE A 124 -17.18 -16.58 4.17
CA ILE A 124 -15.97 -15.79 4.39
C ILE A 124 -15.23 -15.48 3.08
N LEU A 125 -15.31 -16.38 2.08
CA LEU A 125 -14.67 -16.19 0.79
C LEU A 125 -15.30 -15.03 0.01
N LYS A 126 -16.60 -14.76 0.20
CA LYS A 126 -17.34 -13.67 -0.46
C LYS A 126 -16.91 -12.27 0.03
N LEU A 127 -16.35 -12.20 1.24
CA LEU A 127 -15.94 -10.94 1.87
C LEU A 127 -14.56 -10.45 1.39
N ILE A 128 -13.80 -11.31 0.72
CA ILE A 128 -12.45 -11.00 0.24
C ILE A 128 -12.46 -10.78 -1.27
N PRO A 129 -11.86 -9.68 -1.78
CA PRO A 129 -11.79 -9.43 -3.22
C PRO A 129 -11.04 -10.52 -4.00
N TRP A 130 -11.42 -10.75 -5.25
CA TRP A 130 -10.81 -11.77 -6.12
C TRP A 130 -9.28 -11.66 -6.26
N GLY A 131 -8.74 -10.43 -6.29
CA GLY A 131 -7.30 -10.21 -6.37
C GLY A 131 -6.51 -10.70 -5.16
N HIS A 132 -7.11 -10.70 -3.97
CA HIS A 132 -6.52 -11.26 -2.75
C HIS A 132 -6.57 -12.79 -2.78
N HIS A 133 -7.66 -13.38 -3.27
CA HIS A 133 -7.75 -14.83 -3.48
C HIS A 133 -6.66 -15.34 -4.43
N ILE A 134 -6.45 -14.65 -5.57
CA ILE A 134 -5.36 -15.00 -6.50
C ILE A 134 -4.00 -14.99 -5.79
N LEU A 135 -3.73 -13.96 -4.98
CA LEU A 135 -2.46 -13.83 -4.27
C LEU A 135 -2.26 -14.97 -3.26
N ILE A 136 -3.29 -15.28 -2.48
CA ILE A 136 -3.28 -16.37 -1.48
C ILE A 136 -3.07 -17.72 -2.18
N LEU A 137 -3.82 -18.02 -3.24
CA LEU A 137 -3.67 -19.25 -4.01
C LEU A 137 -2.27 -19.39 -4.63
N SER A 138 -1.67 -18.28 -5.04
CA SER A 138 -0.36 -18.29 -5.70
C SER A 138 0.80 -18.49 -4.73
N LYS A 139 0.60 -18.27 -3.43
CA LYS A 139 1.69 -18.20 -2.45
C LYS A 139 1.54 -19.16 -1.26
N CYS A 140 0.31 -19.45 -0.82
CA CYS A 140 0.04 -20.32 0.32
C CYS A 140 0.12 -21.80 -0.07
N LYS A 141 0.63 -22.63 0.84
CA LYS A 141 0.91 -24.05 0.56
C LYS A 141 -0.27 -24.97 0.89
N ASN A 142 -1.12 -24.56 1.83
CA ASN A 142 -2.22 -25.38 2.33
C ASN A 142 -3.42 -24.51 2.76
N LEU A 143 -4.54 -25.17 2.99
CA LEU A 143 -5.79 -24.52 3.40
C LEU A 143 -5.68 -23.74 4.71
N HIS A 144 -4.97 -24.26 5.72
CA HIS A 144 -4.88 -23.61 7.03
C HIS A 144 -4.17 -22.25 6.92
N GLU A 145 -3.05 -22.22 6.20
CA GLU A 145 -2.30 -21.00 5.91
C GLU A 145 -3.15 -20.00 5.11
N ALA A 146 -3.89 -20.47 4.10
CA ALA A 146 -4.77 -19.62 3.32
C ALA A 146 -5.92 -19.02 4.14
N PHE A 147 -6.58 -19.83 4.98
CA PHE A 147 -7.66 -19.35 5.86
C PHE A 147 -7.14 -18.37 6.90
N PHE A 148 -5.96 -18.61 7.47
CA PHE A 148 -5.30 -17.66 8.34
C PHE A 148 -5.16 -16.28 7.67
N TYR A 149 -4.59 -16.21 6.47
CA TYR A 149 -4.42 -14.94 5.77
C TYR A 149 -5.74 -14.29 5.34
N LEU A 150 -6.78 -15.08 5.04
CA LEU A 150 -8.12 -14.54 4.77
C LEU A 150 -8.71 -13.86 6.01
N ILE A 151 -8.61 -14.51 7.17
CA ILE A 151 -9.11 -14.01 8.44
C ILE A 151 -8.36 -12.74 8.84
N GLU A 152 -7.03 -12.78 8.81
CA GLU A 152 -6.19 -11.63 9.13
C GLU A 152 -6.45 -10.45 8.17
N THR A 153 -6.69 -10.72 6.88
CA THR A 153 -7.07 -9.68 5.91
C THR A 153 -8.38 -9.00 6.30
N LEU A 154 -9.39 -9.75 6.75
CA LEU A 154 -10.67 -9.18 7.19
C LEU A 154 -10.55 -8.40 8.50
N GLN A 155 -9.83 -8.95 9.48
CA GLN A 155 -9.70 -8.33 10.81
C GLN A 155 -8.88 -7.03 10.77
N ASN A 156 -7.86 -7.00 9.91
CA ASN A 156 -6.93 -5.87 9.79
C ASN A 156 -7.19 -4.99 8.57
N ASN A 157 -8.21 -5.30 7.75
CA ASN A 157 -8.52 -4.60 6.50
C ASN A 157 -7.31 -4.48 5.56
N TRP A 158 -6.54 -5.56 5.38
CA TRP A 158 -5.32 -5.50 4.59
C TRP A 158 -5.61 -5.22 3.12
N SER A 159 -4.91 -4.22 2.57
CA SER A 159 -4.78 -4.08 1.12
C SER A 159 -4.02 -5.27 0.55
N ARG A 160 -4.16 -5.52 -0.77
CA ARG A 160 -3.45 -6.61 -1.44
C ARG A 160 -1.92 -6.50 -1.27
N SER A 161 -1.40 -5.28 -1.21
CA SER A 161 0.04 -5.02 -1.00
C SER A 161 0.48 -5.41 0.42
N ILE A 162 -0.31 -5.08 1.44
CA ILE A 162 -0.03 -5.48 2.83
C ILE A 162 -0.16 -6.98 2.98
N LEU A 163 -1.20 -7.61 2.42
CA LEU A 163 -1.33 -9.06 2.41
C LEU A 163 -0.11 -9.74 1.78
N ARG A 164 0.40 -9.22 0.66
CA ARG A 164 1.63 -9.73 0.03
C ARG A 164 2.82 -9.67 0.98
N LEU A 165 3.04 -8.51 1.60
CA LEU A 165 4.12 -8.31 2.56
C LEU A 165 4.02 -9.31 3.73
N GLN A 166 2.82 -9.52 4.28
CA GLN A 166 2.60 -10.44 5.39
C GLN A 166 2.87 -11.90 5.00
N ILE A 167 2.45 -12.31 3.80
CA ILE A 167 2.76 -13.63 3.24
C ILE A 167 4.27 -13.80 3.03
N GLU A 168 4.94 -12.82 2.42
CA GLU A 168 6.38 -12.86 2.15
C GLU A 168 7.20 -12.88 3.44
N SER A 169 6.72 -12.23 4.50
CA SER A 169 7.29 -12.31 5.84
C SER A 169 7.02 -13.64 6.58
N ASN A 170 6.25 -14.56 5.98
CA ASN A 170 5.81 -15.82 6.58
C ASN A 170 5.06 -15.65 7.92
N LEU A 171 4.20 -14.63 8.04
CA LEU A 171 3.47 -14.32 9.28
C LEU A 171 2.77 -15.55 9.89
N TYR A 172 2.12 -16.40 9.08
CA TYR A 172 1.45 -17.62 9.53
C TYR A 172 2.32 -18.53 10.40
N GLN A 173 3.62 -18.60 10.11
CA GLN A 173 4.55 -19.43 10.87
C GLN A 173 5.07 -18.75 12.15
N ARG A 174 4.94 -17.42 12.25
CA ARG A 174 5.51 -16.59 13.31
C ARG A 174 4.48 -16.20 14.38
N GLN A 175 3.24 -15.97 13.99
CA GLN A 175 2.18 -15.52 14.90
C GLN A 175 1.86 -16.60 15.95
N GLY A 176 1.74 -16.18 17.21
CA GLY A 176 1.48 -17.07 18.34
C GLY A 176 2.66 -17.95 18.77
N LYS A 177 3.87 -17.72 18.25
CA LYS A 177 5.06 -18.57 18.52
C LYS A 177 6.03 -18.00 19.55
N ALA A 178 5.74 -16.84 20.13
CA ALA A 178 6.54 -16.29 21.22
C ALA A 178 6.51 -17.23 22.44
N LEU A 179 7.63 -17.35 23.16
CA LEU A 179 7.67 -18.06 24.44
C LEU A 179 6.95 -17.19 25.48
N THR A 180 5.91 -17.70 26.13
CA THR A 180 5.08 -16.88 27.03
C THR A 180 4.66 -17.67 28.26
N ASN A 181 4.38 -16.96 29.35
CA ASN A 181 3.78 -17.52 30.57
C ASN A 181 2.31 -17.05 30.76
N PHE A 182 1.65 -16.56 29.71
CA PHE A 182 0.32 -15.93 29.81
C PHE A 182 -0.77 -16.84 30.33
N GLU A 183 -0.72 -18.14 30.05
CA GLU A 183 -1.68 -19.11 30.59
C GLU A 183 -1.67 -19.18 32.12
N LEU A 184 -0.53 -18.86 32.74
CA LEU A 184 -0.35 -18.89 34.19
C LEU A 184 -0.58 -17.52 34.85
N THR A 185 -0.48 -16.43 34.07
CA THR A 185 -0.38 -15.06 34.59
C THR A 185 -1.51 -14.14 34.15
N LEU A 186 -2.30 -14.52 33.14
CA LEU A 186 -3.46 -13.77 32.65
C LEU A 186 -4.74 -14.61 32.70
N PRO A 187 -5.93 -13.99 32.85
CA PRO A 187 -7.20 -14.68 32.68
C PRO A 187 -7.28 -15.32 31.28
N LYS A 188 -7.81 -16.55 31.16
CA LYS A 188 -7.84 -17.31 29.90
C LYS A 188 -8.21 -16.49 28.64
N PRO A 189 -9.33 -15.74 28.61
CA PRO A 189 -9.69 -14.96 27.42
C PRO A 189 -8.64 -13.90 27.03
N GLN A 190 -7.93 -13.35 28.02
CA GLN A 190 -6.85 -12.39 27.78
C GLN A 190 -5.55 -13.10 27.42
N ALA A 191 -5.27 -14.25 28.02
CA ALA A 191 -4.09 -15.06 27.72
C ALA A 191 -4.07 -15.51 26.26
N ASP A 192 -5.21 -16.00 25.75
CA ASP A 192 -5.35 -16.43 24.36
C ASP A 192 -5.12 -15.25 23.41
N LEU A 193 -5.78 -14.11 23.66
CA LEU A 193 -5.60 -12.90 22.86
C LEU A 193 -4.15 -12.36 22.88
N ALA A 194 -3.48 -12.42 24.04
CA ALA A 194 -2.10 -11.98 24.18
C ALA A 194 -1.11 -12.91 23.46
N LYS A 195 -1.38 -14.23 23.47
CA LYS A 195 -0.58 -15.20 22.71
C LYS A 195 -0.68 -14.93 21.22
N ASP A 196 -1.90 -14.76 20.71
CA ASP A 196 -2.14 -14.53 19.27
C ASP A 196 -1.56 -13.21 18.77
N LEU A 197 -1.37 -12.23 19.66
CA LEU A 197 -0.79 -10.92 19.33
C LEU A 197 0.72 -10.99 19.06
N PHE A 198 1.46 -11.84 19.78
CA PHE A 198 2.91 -11.85 19.71
C PHE A 198 3.47 -12.84 18.69
N LYS A 199 4.57 -12.43 18.05
CA LYS A 199 5.20 -13.14 16.94
C LYS A 199 6.59 -13.63 17.34
N ASN A 200 7.06 -14.69 16.68
CA ASN A 200 8.45 -15.12 16.81
C ASN A 200 8.95 -15.78 15.51
N PRO A 201 10.05 -15.28 14.90
CA PRO A 201 10.73 -14.03 15.21
C PRO A 201 9.92 -12.81 14.73
N TYR A 202 10.20 -11.63 15.28
CA TYR A 202 9.83 -10.36 14.67
C TYR A 202 10.76 -10.04 13.50
N ASN A 203 10.20 -9.48 12.43
CA ASN A 203 10.96 -9.13 11.23
C ASN A 203 11.14 -7.60 11.15
N PHE A 204 12.38 -7.15 11.29
CA PHE A 204 12.78 -5.75 11.16
C PHE A 204 13.68 -5.52 9.93
N ASP A 205 13.43 -6.21 8.82
CA ASP A 205 14.20 -6.11 7.57
C ASP A 205 14.16 -4.69 6.94
N PHE A 206 13.27 -3.83 7.44
CA PHE A 206 13.21 -2.42 7.10
C PHE A 206 14.30 -1.57 7.76
N ILE A 207 15.04 -2.14 8.71
CA ILE A 207 16.16 -1.53 9.40
C ILE A 207 17.46 -2.09 8.81
N THR A 208 18.39 -1.21 8.45
CA THR A 208 19.74 -1.58 8.02
C THR A 208 20.71 -1.12 9.09
N LEU A 209 21.36 -2.06 9.77
CA LEU A 209 22.33 -1.77 10.82
C LEU A 209 23.66 -2.46 10.50
N GLY A 210 24.76 -1.78 10.85
CA GLY A 210 26.10 -2.36 10.76
C GLY A 210 26.30 -3.46 11.81
N LYS A 211 27.33 -4.30 11.60
CA LYS A 211 27.67 -5.41 12.52
C LYS A 211 28.06 -4.96 13.94
N GLU A 212 28.38 -3.69 14.13
CA GLU A 212 28.77 -3.10 15.42
C GLU A 212 27.61 -2.35 16.11
N ALA A 213 26.37 -2.49 15.63
CA ALA A 213 25.22 -1.83 16.21
C ALA A 213 25.03 -2.20 17.70
N GLN A 214 24.71 -1.20 18.50
CA GLN A 214 24.34 -1.32 19.91
C GLN A 214 22.82 -1.35 20.07
N GLU A 215 22.33 -1.76 21.25
CA GLU A 215 20.88 -1.85 21.55
C GLU A 215 20.15 -0.54 21.24
N ARG A 216 20.79 0.58 21.57
CA ARG A 216 20.29 1.93 21.29
C ARG A 216 20.12 2.21 19.80
N ASP A 217 20.99 1.69 18.94
CA ASP A 217 20.89 1.89 17.49
C ASP A 217 19.69 1.12 16.92
N VAL A 218 19.40 -0.08 17.46
CA VAL A 218 18.21 -0.86 17.10
C VAL A 218 16.94 -0.13 17.53
N GLU A 219 16.93 0.41 18.74
CA GLU A 219 15.82 1.21 19.25
C GLU A 219 15.56 2.47 18.41
N ASP A 220 16.61 3.26 18.13
CA ASP A 220 16.51 4.47 17.33
C ASP A 220 15.99 4.17 15.92
N ALA A 221 16.47 3.08 15.30
CA ALA A 221 16.00 2.66 13.98
C ALA A 221 14.53 2.20 13.98
N LEU A 222 14.07 1.50 15.04
CA LEU A 222 12.67 1.10 15.18
C LEU A 222 11.74 2.30 15.31
N VAL A 223 12.15 3.33 16.08
CA VAL A 223 11.36 4.54 16.28
C VAL A 223 11.35 5.41 15.02
N ASN A 224 12.49 5.56 14.33
CA ASN A 224 12.55 6.29 13.06
C ASN A 224 11.63 5.68 12.00
N GLN A 225 11.36 4.37 12.08
CA GLN A 225 10.43 3.66 11.20
C GLN A 225 9.20 3.14 11.95
N ILE A 226 8.66 3.94 12.89
CA ILE A 226 7.56 3.53 13.78
C ILE A 226 6.34 2.98 13.02
N THR A 227 6.02 3.50 11.83
CA THR A 227 4.90 3.01 11.01
C THR A 227 5.11 1.54 10.60
N LYS A 228 6.32 1.19 10.14
CA LYS A 228 6.65 -0.19 9.74
C LYS A 228 6.75 -1.09 10.96
N PHE A 229 7.28 -0.56 12.07
CA PHE A 229 7.31 -1.29 13.33
C PHE A 229 5.91 -1.58 13.87
N LEU A 230 4.98 -0.62 13.86
CA LEU A 230 3.58 -0.82 14.22
C LEU A 230 2.88 -1.83 13.31
N LEU A 231 3.18 -1.83 12.00
CA LEU A 231 2.68 -2.85 11.08
C LEU A 231 3.19 -4.26 11.45
N GLU A 232 4.45 -4.36 11.88
CA GLU A 232 5.05 -5.61 12.32
C GLU A 232 4.57 -6.04 13.72
N LEU A 233 4.22 -5.12 14.62
CA LEU A 233 3.57 -5.44 15.90
C LEU A 233 2.11 -5.89 15.68
N GLY A 234 1.39 -5.25 14.76
CA GLY A 234 0.00 -5.56 14.44
C GLY A 234 -0.99 -4.54 15.00
N LYS A 235 -2.29 -4.88 14.93
CA LYS A 235 -3.37 -3.94 15.23
C LYS A 235 -3.49 -3.65 16.73
N GLY A 236 -3.83 -2.42 17.03
CA GLY A 236 -4.22 -1.99 18.38
C GLY A 236 -3.05 -1.52 19.25
N PHE A 237 -1.81 -1.63 18.78
CA PHE A 237 -0.67 -0.97 19.42
C PHE A 237 -0.73 0.54 19.21
N ALA A 238 -0.60 1.28 20.29
CA ALA A 238 -0.41 2.72 20.33
C ALA A 238 0.95 3.01 20.96
N TYR A 239 1.79 3.77 20.26
CA TYR A 239 3.11 4.14 20.74
C TYR A 239 2.99 5.19 21.86
N MET A 240 3.58 4.91 23.03
CA MET A 240 3.52 5.80 24.19
C MET A 240 4.85 6.53 24.42
N GLY A 241 5.97 5.94 24.02
CA GLY A 241 7.28 6.58 24.11
C GLY A 241 8.44 5.61 23.99
N ARG A 242 9.65 6.18 23.86
CA ARG A 242 10.94 5.49 23.90
C ARG A 242 11.76 6.00 25.08
N GLN A 243 12.73 5.21 25.55
CA GLN A 243 13.54 5.53 26.74
C GLN A 243 12.65 6.12 27.86
N TYR A 244 11.50 5.48 28.09
CA TYR A 244 10.47 6.02 28.96
C TYR A 244 11.01 6.05 30.38
N GLU A 245 11.26 7.27 30.87
CA GLU A 245 11.83 7.51 32.18
C GLU A 245 10.77 7.44 33.27
N PHE A 246 11.10 6.74 34.35
CA PHE A 246 10.30 6.73 35.56
C PHE A 246 11.19 6.61 36.80
N SER A 247 10.72 7.12 37.93
CA SER A 247 11.46 7.12 39.19
C SER A 247 10.76 6.27 40.24
N VAL A 248 11.49 5.37 40.89
CA VAL A 248 11.00 4.55 42.01
C VAL A 248 12.03 4.55 43.11
N GLY A 249 11.62 4.87 44.34
CA GLY A 249 12.50 4.81 45.51
C GLY A 249 13.67 5.80 45.50
N GLY A 250 13.64 6.82 44.62
CA GLY A 250 14.71 7.81 44.47
C GLY A 250 15.68 7.54 43.31
N ASP A 251 15.59 6.37 42.68
CA ASP A 251 16.39 6.01 41.51
C ASP A 251 15.59 6.19 40.21
N ASN A 252 16.29 6.52 39.13
CA ASN A 252 15.72 6.69 37.79
C ASN A 252 15.97 5.46 36.93
N TYR A 253 14.91 5.00 36.27
CA TYR A 253 14.92 3.84 35.38
C TYR A 253 14.38 4.22 34.00
N ARG A 254 14.77 3.44 32.99
CA ARG A 254 14.35 3.64 31.60
C ARG A 254 13.86 2.34 30.98
N ILE A 255 12.67 2.40 30.40
CA ILE A 255 12.12 1.36 29.54
C ILE A 255 12.49 1.69 28.09
N ASP A 256 13.02 0.73 27.34
CA ASP A 256 13.42 0.97 25.95
C ASP A 256 12.23 1.46 25.12
N LEU A 257 11.12 0.72 25.11
CA LEU A 257 9.91 1.10 24.38
C LEU A 257 8.64 0.80 25.18
N LEU A 258 7.74 1.79 25.24
CA LEU A 258 6.45 1.68 25.90
C LEU A 258 5.32 1.83 24.88
N PHE A 259 4.39 0.90 24.92
CA PHE A 259 3.17 0.90 24.10
C PHE A 259 1.94 0.70 24.98
N TYR A 260 0.77 1.00 24.41
CA TYR A 260 -0.53 0.59 24.93
C TYR A 260 -1.24 -0.25 23.88
N ASN A 261 -1.88 -1.36 24.28
CA ASN A 261 -2.71 -2.14 23.38
C ASN A 261 -4.20 -1.92 23.69
N VAL A 262 -4.94 -1.35 22.72
CA VAL A 262 -6.35 -0.96 22.92
C VAL A 262 -7.33 -2.14 23.00
N PHE A 263 -6.98 -3.31 22.45
CA PHE A 263 -7.83 -4.50 22.50
C PHE A 263 -7.63 -5.30 23.78
N LEU A 264 -6.37 -5.46 24.20
CA LEU A 264 -6.03 -6.04 25.50
C LEU A 264 -6.39 -5.09 26.65
N ARG A 265 -6.44 -3.78 26.39
CA ARG A 265 -6.57 -2.70 27.36
C ARG A 265 -5.47 -2.76 28.42
N CYS A 266 -4.23 -2.85 28.00
CA CYS A 266 -3.08 -2.86 28.89
C CYS A 266 -1.86 -2.21 28.25
N PHE A 267 -0.91 -1.80 29.09
CA PHE A 267 0.41 -1.36 28.65
C PHE A 267 1.23 -2.56 28.20
N ILE A 268 2.08 -2.34 27.19
CA ILE A 268 3.07 -3.29 26.70
C ILE A 268 4.45 -2.66 26.87
N VAL A 269 5.27 -3.27 27.71
CA VAL A 269 6.67 -2.87 27.94
C VAL A 269 7.55 -3.75 27.06
N ILE A 270 8.31 -3.15 26.15
CA ILE A 270 9.23 -3.87 25.26
C ILE A 270 10.67 -3.54 25.66
N GLU A 271 11.45 -4.58 25.94
CA GLU A 271 12.89 -4.50 26.21
C GLU A 271 13.66 -5.16 25.06
N LEU A 272 14.70 -4.49 24.56
CA LEU A 272 15.53 -4.97 23.45
C LEU A 272 16.88 -5.47 23.97
N LYS A 273 17.36 -6.61 23.44
CA LYS A 273 18.72 -7.11 23.66
C LYS A 273 19.32 -7.65 22.37
N ILE A 274 20.52 -7.19 22.03
CA ILE A 274 21.28 -7.72 20.89
C ILE A 274 21.90 -9.09 21.23
N ASP A 275 22.30 -9.23 22.49
CA ASP A 275 22.87 -10.46 23.03
C ASP A 275 21.80 -11.53 23.27
N SER A 276 22.27 -12.76 23.42
CA SER A 276 21.45 -13.90 23.77
C SER A 276 20.77 -13.74 25.12
N PHE A 277 19.59 -14.34 25.22
CA PHE A 277 18.76 -14.35 26.43
C PHE A 277 19.56 -14.73 27.69
N LYS A 278 19.36 -13.94 28.76
CA LYS A 278 19.84 -14.25 30.11
C LYS A 278 18.67 -14.21 31.10
N PRO A 279 18.58 -15.14 32.08
CA PRO A 279 17.51 -15.15 33.07
C PRO A 279 17.31 -13.83 33.84
N GLU A 280 18.38 -13.07 34.07
CA GLU A 280 18.34 -11.77 34.76
C GLU A 280 17.45 -10.73 34.06
N TYR A 281 17.29 -10.83 32.73
CA TYR A 281 16.43 -9.92 31.95
C TYR A 281 14.96 -10.02 32.37
N ILE A 282 14.52 -11.20 32.84
CA ILE A 282 13.17 -11.42 33.38
C ILE A 282 12.95 -10.61 34.66
N GLY A 283 13.97 -10.51 35.51
CA GLY A 283 13.90 -9.73 36.74
C GLY A 283 13.71 -8.24 36.46
N LYS A 284 14.55 -7.69 35.57
CA LYS A 284 14.46 -6.28 35.12
C LYS A 284 13.09 -5.96 34.52
N LEU A 285 12.63 -6.80 33.59
CA LEU A 285 11.34 -6.60 32.93
C LEU A 285 10.17 -6.72 33.92
N SER A 286 10.19 -7.69 34.84
CA SER A 286 9.17 -7.84 35.88
C SER A 286 9.06 -6.62 36.80
N PHE A 287 10.20 -6.00 37.11
CA PHE A 287 10.24 -4.74 37.85
C PHE A 287 9.56 -3.61 37.06
N TYR A 288 9.86 -3.47 35.76
CA TYR A 288 9.24 -2.46 34.90
C TYR A 288 7.72 -2.60 34.80
N LEU A 289 7.23 -3.82 34.64
CA LEU A 289 5.79 -4.10 34.62
C LEU A 289 5.12 -3.65 35.92
N THR A 290 5.77 -3.92 37.06
CA THR A 290 5.27 -3.51 38.38
C THR A 290 5.27 -2.00 38.54
N ALA A 291 6.31 -1.31 38.06
CA ALA A 291 6.37 0.15 38.12
C ALA A 291 5.25 0.77 37.27
N ILE A 292 5.08 0.33 36.02
CA ILE A 292 4.04 0.85 35.13
C ILE A 292 2.63 0.55 35.66
N ASP A 293 2.40 -0.64 36.21
CA ASP A 293 1.14 -1.00 36.87
C ASP A 293 0.79 -0.07 38.06
N ASN A 294 1.79 0.55 38.71
CA ASN A 294 1.55 1.46 39.84
C ASN A 294 1.54 2.94 39.44
N ILE A 295 2.22 3.31 38.34
CA ILE A 295 2.40 4.71 37.93
C ILE A 295 1.34 5.14 36.91
N LEU A 296 1.06 4.30 35.91
CA LEU A 296 0.24 4.68 34.74
C LEU A 296 -1.11 3.99 34.68
N LYS A 297 -1.20 2.80 35.25
CA LYS A 297 -2.38 1.95 35.12
C LYS A 297 -3.57 2.51 35.90
N THR A 298 -4.74 2.54 35.24
CA THR A 298 -6.01 2.86 35.88
C THR A 298 -6.77 1.59 36.28
N GLU A 299 -7.86 1.73 37.04
CA GLU A 299 -8.71 0.58 37.42
C GLU A 299 -9.33 -0.15 36.21
N GLN A 300 -9.47 0.54 35.07
CA GLN A 300 -10.05 -0.04 33.85
C GLN A 300 -9.03 -0.82 33.01
N ASP A 301 -7.74 -0.66 33.30
CA ASP A 301 -6.67 -1.31 32.56
C ASP A 301 -6.39 -2.71 33.13
N ARG A 302 -6.08 -3.63 32.23
CA ARG A 302 -5.65 -4.99 32.56
C ARG A 302 -4.15 -5.01 32.91
N PRO A 303 -3.62 -6.12 33.48
CA PRO A 303 -2.20 -6.21 33.83
C PRO A 303 -1.29 -5.89 32.66
N THR A 304 -0.26 -5.08 32.90
CA THR A 304 0.78 -4.71 31.93
C THR A 304 1.54 -5.96 31.50
N ILE A 305 1.81 -6.10 30.20
CA ILE A 305 2.51 -7.25 29.61
C ILE A 305 3.91 -6.84 29.19
N GLY A 306 4.89 -7.70 29.45
CA GLY A 306 6.28 -7.52 29.03
C GLY A 306 6.61 -8.34 27.80
N LEU A 307 7.36 -7.76 26.87
CA LEU A 307 7.91 -8.44 25.71
C LEU A 307 9.43 -8.20 25.66
N LEU A 308 10.21 -9.27 25.78
CA LEU A 308 11.65 -9.24 25.60
C LEU A 308 11.99 -9.67 24.16
N LEU A 309 12.67 -8.80 23.42
CA LEU A 309 13.14 -9.08 22.06
C LEU A 309 14.66 -9.33 22.08
N CYS A 310 15.06 -10.59 21.93
CA CYS A 310 16.47 -10.99 22.00
C CYS A 310 16.74 -12.32 21.29
N LYS A 311 18.01 -12.65 21.04
CA LYS A 311 18.38 -13.98 20.51
C LYS A 311 18.11 -15.08 21.54
N ILE A 312 17.64 -16.26 21.11
CA ILE A 312 17.34 -17.38 22.01
C ILE A 312 18.22 -18.58 21.65
N ASP A 313 19.42 -18.64 22.23
CA ASP A 313 20.34 -19.76 22.02
C ASP A 313 19.87 -21.05 22.73
N ASN A 314 19.24 -20.92 23.90
CA ASN A 314 18.76 -22.04 24.70
C ASN A 314 17.30 -21.85 25.14
N ARG A 315 16.40 -22.47 24.39
CA ARG A 315 14.96 -22.42 24.63
C ARG A 315 14.54 -22.96 26.01
N ILE A 316 15.17 -24.02 26.51
CA ILE A 316 14.82 -24.63 27.81
C ILE A 316 15.08 -23.63 28.94
N THR A 317 16.21 -22.92 28.86
CA THR A 317 16.58 -21.90 29.87
C THR A 317 15.57 -20.75 29.89
N ALA A 318 15.15 -20.28 28.71
CA ALA A 318 14.12 -19.25 28.58
C ALA A 318 12.75 -19.71 29.12
N GLU A 319 12.33 -20.94 28.82
CA GLU A 319 11.08 -21.52 29.32
C GLU A 319 11.09 -21.69 30.84
N TRP A 320 12.21 -22.11 31.43
CA TRP A 320 12.34 -22.24 32.89
C TRP A 320 12.28 -20.89 33.59
N ALA A 321 12.97 -19.87 33.05
CA ALA A 321 12.92 -18.52 33.61
C ALA A 321 11.50 -17.90 33.54
N LEU A 322 10.74 -18.19 32.49
CA LEU A 322 9.35 -17.73 32.35
C LEU A 322 8.37 -18.42 33.31
N LYS A 323 8.57 -19.71 33.61
CA LYS A 323 7.68 -20.48 34.49
C LYS A 323 7.67 -19.98 35.93
N ASP A 324 8.79 -19.46 36.41
CA ASP A 324 8.92 -18.93 37.77
C ASP A 324 8.49 -17.46 37.87
N ALA A 325 8.27 -16.80 36.73
CA ALA A 325 7.83 -15.41 36.69
C ALA A 325 6.32 -15.28 36.92
N ASN A 326 5.94 -14.52 37.94
CA ASN A 326 4.53 -14.27 38.30
C ASN A 326 3.90 -13.10 37.53
N LYS A 327 4.66 -12.44 36.64
CA LYS A 327 4.19 -11.35 35.79
C LYS A 327 4.02 -11.83 34.35
N PRO A 328 3.07 -11.26 33.58
CA PRO A 328 2.82 -11.70 32.20
C PRO A 328 3.95 -11.25 31.27
N LEU A 329 4.75 -12.22 30.82
CA LEU A 329 5.96 -12.01 30.03
C LEU A 329 5.97 -12.88 28.77
N GLY A 330 6.46 -12.28 27.69
CA GLY A 330 6.79 -12.95 26.43
C GLY A 330 8.25 -12.73 26.04
N ILE A 331 8.86 -13.73 25.42
CA ILE A 331 10.19 -13.65 24.82
C ILE A 331 10.06 -14.03 23.34
N ALA A 332 10.62 -13.21 22.46
CA ALA A 332 10.69 -13.47 21.04
C ALA A 332 12.03 -13.05 20.45
N GLU A 333 12.44 -13.72 19.38
CA GLU A 333 13.59 -13.29 18.59
C GLU A 333 13.21 -12.18 17.63
N TYR A 334 14.20 -11.44 17.12
CA TYR A 334 14.01 -10.54 16.00
C TYR A 334 15.11 -10.71 14.95
N ARG A 335 14.80 -10.38 13.70
CA ARG A 335 15.73 -10.39 12.56
C ARG A 335 15.93 -8.97 12.04
N LEU A 336 17.18 -8.65 11.74
CA LEU A 336 17.59 -7.43 11.05
C LEU A 336 18.02 -7.81 9.64
N ASN A 337 17.97 -6.86 8.70
CA ASN A 337 18.48 -7.08 7.37
C ASN A 337 20.02 -7.21 7.44
N ASP A 338 20.57 -8.36 7.05
CA ASP A 338 22.01 -8.53 6.94
C ASP A 338 22.53 -7.56 5.87
N SER A 339 23.40 -6.64 6.29
CA SER A 339 24.01 -5.62 5.43
C SER A 339 24.41 -6.20 4.07
N VAL A 340 24.00 -5.50 3.01
CA VAL A 340 24.35 -5.74 1.60
C VAL A 340 25.83 -6.16 1.47
N PRO A 341 26.17 -7.23 0.70
CA PRO A 341 27.55 -7.69 0.57
C PRO A 341 28.48 -6.54 0.14
N PRO A 342 29.75 -6.51 0.60
CA PRO A 342 30.67 -5.40 0.32
C PRO A 342 30.82 -5.09 -1.18
N GLU A 343 30.64 -6.11 -2.02
CA GLU A 343 30.66 -6.04 -3.49
C GLU A 343 29.57 -5.13 -4.07
N PHE A 344 28.44 -4.97 -3.37
CA PHE A 344 27.31 -4.13 -3.78
C PHE A 344 27.32 -2.73 -3.12
N LEU A 345 28.15 -2.49 -2.09
CA LEU A 345 28.32 -1.16 -1.49
C LEU A 345 28.98 -0.15 -2.43
N GLN A 346 29.76 -0.61 -3.40
CA GLN A 346 30.39 0.25 -4.42
C GLN A 346 29.45 0.65 -5.56
N ALA A 347 28.28 0.00 -5.67
CA ALA A 347 27.33 0.19 -6.76
C ALA A 347 25.98 0.78 -6.29
N LEU A 348 25.83 1.05 -5.00
CA LEU A 348 24.62 1.61 -4.41
C LEU A 348 24.87 3.03 -3.90
N PRO A 349 23.95 3.98 -4.13
CA PRO A 349 24.01 5.28 -3.50
C PRO A 349 23.94 5.14 -1.97
N THR A 350 24.66 6.01 -1.27
CA THR A 350 24.78 6.00 0.21
C THR A 350 23.45 6.24 0.92
N ILE A 351 23.30 5.76 2.16
CA ILE A 351 22.14 6.07 3.02
C ILE A 351 21.90 7.59 3.13
N PHE A 352 22.98 8.39 3.14
CA PHE A 352 22.92 9.86 3.07
C PHE A 352 22.27 10.41 1.79
N GLU A 353 22.34 9.69 0.67
CA GLU A 353 21.68 10.05 -0.61
C GLU A 353 20.22 9.60 -0.65
N ILE A 354 19.84 8.56 0.10
CA ILE A 354 18.44 8.11 0.24
C ILE A 354 17.68 8.96 1.28
N GLU A 355 18.34 9.36 2.36
CA GLU A 355 17.75 10.11 3.48
C GLU A 355 17.63 11.62 3.22
N LYS A 356 18.23 12.14 2.16
CA LYS A 356 18.17 13.56 1.82
C LYS A 356 16.76 14.05 1.45
N ASN A 357 15.77 13.16 1.28
CA ASN A 357 14.55 13.47 0.53
C ASN A 357 13.21 13.10 1.19
N LEU A 358 13.14 12.88 2.51
CA LEU A 358 11.86 12.58 3.17
C LEU A 358 11.62 13.42 4.43
N GLU A 359 11.07 14.62 4.23
CA GLU A 359 10.13 15.21 5.18
C GLU A 359 8.78 15.37 4.49
N THR A 360 7.70 15.00 5.18
CA THR A 360 6.33 15.21 4.71
C THR A 360 5.67 16.32 5.52
N VAL A 361 5.17 17.35 4.85
CA VAL A 361 4.34 18.40 5.46
C VAL A 361 2.88 17.96 5.40
N ILE A 362 2.17 18.09 6.51
CA ILE A 362 0.76 17.72 6.62
C ILE A 362 -0.09 18.96 6.33
N PHE A 363 -0.82 18.94 5.21
CA PHE A 363 -1.84 19.95 4.91
C PHE A 363 -3.17 19.56 5.56
N LYS A 364 -3.69 20.45 6.41
CA LYS A 364 -4.98 20.27 7.09
C LYS A 364 -6.07 21.08 6.38
N ASP A 365 -6.96 20.42 5.66
CA ASP A 365 -8.19 21.03 5.13
C ASP A 365 -9.27 21.02 6.23
N GLN A 366 -9.57 22.20 6.79
CA GLN A 366 -10.50 22.36 7.92
C GLN A 366 -11.96 22.03 7.56
N ASP A 367 -12.34 22.03 6.28
CA ASP A 367 -13.72 21.77 5.84
C ASP A 367 -13.93 20.32 5.33
N LYS A 368 -12.86 19.62 4.94
CA LYS A 368 -12.96 18.25 4.36
C LYS A 368 -12.36 17.13 5.23
N GLY A 369 -11.63 17.44 6.30
CA GLY A 369 -11.17 16.45 7.28
C GLY A 369 -10.20 15.39 6.71
N VAL A 370 -9.44 15.74 5.68
CA VAL A 370 -8.38 14.88 5.11
C VAL A 370 -7.05 15.58 5.32
N ASP A 371 -6.18 14.96 6.10
CA ASP A 371 -4.78 15.35 6.23
C ASP A 371 -4.03 14.86 4.98
N LEU A 372 -3.56 15.78 4.13
CA LEU A 372 -2.79 15.44 2.94
C LEU A 372 -1.29 15.53 3.26
N ASN A 373 -0.60 14.40 3.16
CA ASN A 373 0.86 14.34 3.31
C ASN A 373 1.52 14.79 2.01
N PHE A 374 2.26 15.89 2.06
CA PHE A 374 3.02 16.42 0.93
C PHE A 374 4.52 16.20 1.12
N PRO A 375 5.21 15.55 0.18
CA PRO A 375 6.66 15.40 0.26
C PRO A 375 7.40 16.72 -0.01
N VAL A 376 8.37 17.05 0.82
CA VAL A 376 9.26 18.22 0.65
C VAL A 376 10.57 17.79 0.00
N ILE A 377 10.92 18.43 -1.11
CA ILE A 377 12.18 18.24 -1.82
C ILE A 377 13.26 19.05 -1.10
N LYS A 378 14.28 18.39 -0.57
CA LYS A 378 15.40 19.04 0.15
C LYS A 378 16.67 18.99 -0.67
N LEU A 379 17.07 20.16 -1.16
CA LEU A 379 18.32 20.34 -1.90
C LEU A 379 19.39 20.98 -1.00
N ASN A 380 20.66 20.90 -1.42
CA ASN A 380 21.75 21.55 -0.69
C ASN A 380 21.56 23.08 -0.63
N ASN A 381 20.93 23.66 -1.65
CA ASN A 381 20.54 25.06 -1.67
C ASN A 381 19.10 25.21 -1.16
N LYS A 382 18.93 25.84 0.00
CA LYS A 382 17.63 26.03 0.65
C LYS A 382 16.69 26.93 -0.15
N ASP A 383 17.21 27.95 -0.83
CA ASP A 383 16.38 28.89 -1.59
C ASP A 383 15.75 28.20 -2.81
N ILE A 384 16.56 27.40 -3.52
CA ILE A 384 16.12 26.58 -4.66
C ILE A 384 15.14 25.49 -4.20
N SER A 385 15.42 24.85 -3.06
CA SER A 385 14.51 23.89 -2.44
C SER A 385 13.16 24.53 -2.11
N ASN A 386 13.13 25.72 -1.51
CA ASN A 386 11.89 26.45 -1.20
C ASN A 386 11.12 26.83 -2.47
N GLN A 387 11.82 27.30 -3.51
CA GLN A 387 11.21 27.70 -4.78
C GLN A 387 10.55 26.52 -5.50
N ILE A 388 11.22 25.37 -5.58
CA ILE A 388 10.68 24.15 -6.18
C ILE A 388 9.47 23.65 -5.39
N ASN A 389 9.56 23.60 -4.06
CA ASN A 389 8.45 23.16 -3.22
C ASN A 389 7.25 24.10 -3.32
N GLY A 390 7.46 25.42 -3.37
CA GLY A 390 6.39 26.41 -3.57
C GLY A 390 5.70 26.24 -4.92
N TYR A 391 6.48 26.03 -5.99
CA TYR A 391 5.93 25.75 -7.31
C TYR A 391 5.07 24.47 -7.32
N LEU A 392 5.61 23.36 -6.80
CA LEU A 392 4.88 22.10 -6.73
C LEU A 392 3.59 22.23 -5.95
N GLN A 393 3.62 22.93 -4.81
CA GLN A 393 2.44 23.19 -4.00
C GLN A 393 1.37 23.96 -4.78
N SER A 394 1.74 25.00 -5.53
CA SER A 394 0.81 25.80 -6.33
C SER A 394 0.15 24.99 -7.47
N GLU A 395 0.94 24.19 -8.19
CA GLU A 395 0.44 23.33 -9.27
C GLU A 395 -0.51 22.25 -8.74
N ILE A 396 -0.19 21.68 -7.59
CA ILE A 396 -0.99 20.67 -6.90
C ILE A 396 -2.31 21.24 -6.41
N LEU A 397 -2.31 22.42 -5.78
CA LEU A 397 -3.54 23.09 -5.35
C LEU A 397 -4.46 23.37 -6.55
N THR A 398 -3.86 23.72 -7.69
CA THR A 398 -4.57 23.89 -8.97
C THR A 398 -5.12 22.56 -9.51
N ILE A 399 -4.34 21.48 -9.46
CA ILE A 399 -4.76 20.13 -9.89
C ILE A 399 -5.93 19.59 -9.04
N PHE A 400 -5.97 19.94 -7.75
CA PHE A 400 -6.98 19.45 -6.81
C PHE A 400 -8.20 20.36 -6.63
N ASP A 401 -8.29 21.47 -7.37
CA ASP A 401 -9.33 22.50 -7.19
C ASP A 401 -9.49 22.91 -5.70
N VAL A 402 -8.37 23.02 -4.98
CA VAL A 402 -8.35 23.53 -3.61
C VAL A 402 -8.13 25.04 -3.72
N VAL A 403 -9.13 25.84 -3.35
CA VAL A 403 -9.00 27.30 -3.31
C VAL A 403 -7.82 27.64 -2.41
N GLY A 404 -6.81 28.27 -3.00
CA GLY A 404 -5.55 28.59 -2.36
C GLY A 404 -5.75 29.39 -1.07
N GLY A 405 -5.09 28.94 -0.01
CA GLY A 405 -4.58 29.85 1.00
C GLY A 405 -3.18 30.25 0.57
N GLU A 406 -2.87 31.55 0.57
CA GLU A 406 -1.49 32.00 0.46
C GLU A 406 -1.02 32.76 1.69
N LEU A 407 0.21 32.39 2.06
CA LEU A 407 1.30 33.20 2.60
C LEU A 407 1.04 33.94 3.92
N ASN A 408 1.57 33.38 5.00
CA ASN A 408 1.95 34.19 6.16
C ASN A 408 3.13 35.09 5.76
N GLU A 409 2.86 36.38 5.55
CA GLU A 409 3.57 37.45 6.26
C GLU A 409 2.51 38.49 6.67
N ASP A 410 2.10 38.43 7.94
CA ASP A 410 1.25 39.39 8.67
C ASP A 410 -0.14 39.78 8.09
N ILE A 411 -1.17 39.26 8.77
CA ILE A 411 -2.53 39.81 8.99
C ILE A 411 -3.21 40.51 7.78
N GLY A 412 -4.23 39.83 7.23
CA GLY A 412 -5.20 40.43 6.30
C GLY A 412 -6.43 39.57 6.01
N LEU A 413 -7.05 38.96 7.03
CA LEU A 413 -8.41 38.40 6.95
C LEU A 413 -9.40 39.53 6.62
N GLU A 414 -10.03 39.52 5.43
CA GLU A 414 -11.48 39.83 5.30
C GLU A 414 -12.07 39.71 3.88
N LYS A 415 -11.34 39.27 2.84
CA LYS A 415 -11.92 39.20 1.47
C LYS A 415 -11.87 37.85 0.74
N ALA A 416 -11.46 36.78 1.39
CA ALA A 416 -11.38 35.44 0.80
C ALA A 416 -12.66 34.59 0.95
N LEU A 417 -13.80 35.19 1.30
CA LEU A 417 -15.07 34.50 1.59
C LEU A 417 -16.05 34.39 0.40
N GLU A 418 -15.69 34.83 -0.81
CA GLU A 418 -16.66 34.92 -1.93
C GLU A 418 -16.45 33.96 -3.12
N LEU A 419 -15.51 33.01 -3.10
CA LEU A 419 -15.23 32.16 -4.28
C LEU A 419 -15.37 30.64 -4.02
N SER A 420 -16.46 30.20 -3.39
CA SER A 420 -16.72 28.78 -3.06
C SER A 420 -17.77 28.06 -3.93
N SER A 421 -18.12 28.60 -5.10
CA SER A 421 -18.99 27.90 -6.07
C SER A 421 -18.18 27.49 -7.30
N TYR A 422 -18.21 26.19 -7.60
CA TYR A 422 -17.59 25.44 -8.72
C TYR A 422 -16.28 24.72 -8.42
N SER A 423 -16.34 23.42 -8.10
CA SER A 423 -16.01 22.33 -9.06
C SER A 423 -15.95 20.94 -8.39
N GLN A 424 -16.03 19.90 -9.24
CA GLN A 424 -16.20 18.49 -8.93
C GLN A 424 -14.93 17.71 -9.29
N LYS A 425 -14.20 17.11 -8.33
CA LYS A 425 -13.40 15.87 -8.46
C LYS A 425 -12.81 15.45 -7.11
N GLY A 426 -12.81 14.15 -6.82
CA GLY A 426 -12.70 13.61 -5.47
C GLY A 426 -11.29 13.25 -4.98
N VAL A 427 -11.08 13.53 -3.69
CA VAL A 427 -10.34 12.80 -2.62
C VAL A 427 -9.20 11.85 -3.06
N TYR A 428 -8.01 12.40 -3.12
CA TYR A 428 -6.75 11.64 -3.16
C TYR A 428 -6.40 11.14 -1.73
N SER A 429 -5.99 9.88 -1.60
CA SER A 429 -5.55 9.24 -0.35
C SER A 429 -4.15 9.63 0.06
N ASN A 430 -3.30 9.80 -0.94
CA ASN A 430 -1.86 9.77 -0.79
C ASN A 430 -1.24 10.49 -1.98
N ILE A 431 -0.26 11.33 -1.68
CA ILE A 431 0.58 12.00 -2.66
C ILE A 431 2.01 11.60 -2.30
N SER A 432 2.67 10.94 -3.24
CA SER A 432 4.08 10.58 -3.12
C SER A 432 4.82 11.10 -4.34
N TYR A 433 6.14 11.07 -4.31
CA TYR A 433 6.94 11.42 -5.47
C TYR A 433 8.05 10.40 -5.68
N LYS A 434 8.55 10.36 -6.91
CA LYS A 434 9.69 9.56 -7.33
C LYS A 434 10.63 10.44 -8.11
N VAL A 435 11.90 10.50 -7.71
CA VAL A 435 12.95 11.10 -8.51
C VAL A 435 13.26 10.19 -9.70
N LEU A 436 13.23 10.75 -10.90
CA LEU A 436 13.49 10.08 -12.18
C LEU A 436 14.89 10.39 -12.70
N LEU A 437 15.38 11.61 -12.43
CA LEU A 437 16.73 12.08 -12.75
C LEU A 437 17.12 13.17 -11.76
N GLU A 438 18.33 13.10 -11.23
CA GLU A 438 18.97 14.19 -10.48
C GLU A 438 20.41 14.33 -10.99
N THR A 439 20.74 15.49 -11.57
CA THR A 439 22.09 15.88 -11.98
C THR A 439 22.54 17.10 -11.18
N LYS A 440 23.68 17.72 -11.52
CA LYS A 440 24.07 18.99 -10.89
C LYS A 440 23.15 20.14 -11.27
N LYS A 441 22.51 20.08 -12.43
CA LYS A 441 21.70 21.16 -13.00
C LYS A 441 20.22 20.82 -13.14
N LEU A 442 19.82 19.56 -13.05
CA LEU A 442 18.46 19.17 -13.41
C LEU A 442 17.87 18.15 -12.44
N LEU A 443 16.59 18.34 -12.11
CA LEU A 443 15.80 17.43 -11.30
C LEU A 443 14.51 17.09 -12.03
N SER A 444 14.31 15.82 -12.38
CA SER A 444 13.08 15.27 -12.98
C SER A 444 12.39 14.41 -11.94
N ILE A 445 11.10 14.67 -11.68
CA ILE A 445 10.31 13.93 -10.70
C ILE A 445 8.96 13.52 -11.27
N SER A 446 8.42 12.42 -10.74
CA SER A 446 7.05 11.96 -10.94
C SER A 446 6.30 12.08 -9.62
N LEU A 447 5.26 12.91 -9.59
CA LEU A 447 4.30 13.00 -8.50
C LEU A 447 3.20 11.96 -8.72
N ILE A 448 3.02 11.07 -7.76
CA ILE A 448 2.12 9.93 -7.82
C ILE A 448 0.96 10.20 -6.85
N CYS A 449 -0.22 10.40 -7.41
CA CYS A 449 -1.44 10.72 -6.67
C CYS A 449 -2.41 9.54 -6.73
N GLU A 450 -2.77 8.99 -5.57
CA GLU A 450 -3.66 7.83 -5.47
C GLU A 450 -5.06 8.26 -5.04
N THR A 451 -6.12 7.77 -5.70
CA THR A 451 -7.51 8.11 -5.35
C THR A 451 -8.17 7.07 -4.44
N ILE A 452 -8.94 7.51 -3.44
CA ILE A 452 -9.83 6.64 -2.65
C ILE A 452 -11.20 6.58 -3.32
N THR A 453 -11.29 5.80 -4.38
CA THR A 453 -12.56 5.56 -5.10
C THR A 453 -12.84 4.06 -5.21
N ALA A 454 -14.08 3.68 -5.54
CA ALA A 454 -14.47 2.27 -5.73
C ALA A 454 -13.56 1.52 -6.72
N TYR A 455 -12.93 2.25 -7.64
CA TYR A 455 -11.77 1.82 -8.40
C TYR A 455 -10.60 2.75 -8.05
N PRO A 456 -9.67 2.35 -7.18
CA PRO A 456 -8.49 3.15 -6.87
C PRO A 456 -7.70 3.37 -8.16
N SER A 457 -7.35 4.62 -8.42
CA SER A 457 -6.58 4.99 -9.61
C SER A 457 -5.37 5.81 -9.21
N THR A 458 -4.27 5.55 -9.90
CA THR A 458 -3.02 6.28 -9.73
C THR A 458 -2.88 7.26 -10.88
N HIS A 459 -2.64 8.52 -10.56
CA HIS A 459 -2.36 9.58 -11.51
C HIS A 459 -0.92 10.05 -11.32
N ASN A 460 -0.14 10.04 -12.40
CA ASN A 460 1.25 10.50 -12.38
C ASN A 460 1.34 11.86 -13.07
N TYR A 461 1.93 12.83 -12.39
CA TYR A 461 2.29 14.13 -12.92
C TYR A 461 3.81 14.21 -12.98
N TYR A 462 4.36 14.84 -14.01
CA TYR A 462 5.80 14.90 -14.22
C TYR A 462 6.25 16.35 -14.18
N PHE A 463 7.30 16.62 -13.42
CA PHE A 463 7.87 17.95 -13.26
C PHE A 463 9.37 17.88 -13.44
N ILE A 464 9.93 18.90 -14.07
CA ILE A 464 11.36 19.04 -14.29
C ILE A 464 11.77 20.42 -13.81
N PHE A 465 12.87 20.51 -13.06
CA PHE A 465 13.38 21.73 -12.48
C PHE A 465 14.85 21.92 -12.83
N ASP A 466 15.23 23.17 -13.09
CA ASP A 466 16.63 23.58 -13.14
C ASP A 466 17.11 23.82 -11.70
N LEU A 467 18.11 23.06 -11.28
CA LEU A 467 18.70 23.11 -9.94
C LEU A 467 19.64 24.31 -9.73
N THR A 468 19.90 25.12 -10.76
CA THR A 468 20.64 26.37 -10.64
C THR A 468 19.73 27.57 -10.36
N THR A 469 18.51 27.56 -10.89
CA THR A 469 17.55 28.67 -10.82
C THR A 469 16.29 28.36 -9.99
N GLY A 470 16.00 27.07 -9.75
CA GLY A 470 14.78 26.62 -9.06
C GLY A 470 13.51 26.72 -9.90
N THR A 471 13.61 27.04 -11.20
CA THR A 471 12.44 27.22 -12.08
C THR A 471 12.05 25.92 -12.79
N PRO A 472 10.76 25.72 -13.10
CA PRO A 472 10.32 24.60 -13.92
C PRO A 472 10.92 24.69 -15.33
N VAL A 473 11.30 23.54 -15.88
CA VAL A 473 11.84 23.39 -17.24
C VAL A 473 10.76 22.77 -18.11
N THR A 474 10.38 23.48 -19.16
CA THR A 474 9.38 23.04 -20.14
C THR A 474 10.05 22.42 -21.36
N LEU A 475 9.25 21.85 -22.26
CA LEU A 475 9.80 21.24 -23.47
C LEU A 475 10.40 22.29 -24.41
N ASP A 476 9.89 23.52 -24.34
CA ASP A 476 10.35 24.67 -25.12
C ASP A 476 11.76 25.10 -24.69
N ASP A 477 12.10 24.87 -23.43
CA ASP A 477 13.43 25.11 -22.88
C ASP A 477 14.43 24.05 -23.36
N ILE A 478 13.99 22.80 -23.53
CA ILE A 478 14.85 21.67 -23.90
C ILE A 478 15.07 21.59 -25.41
N LEU A 479 14.03 21.84 -26.20
CA LEU A 479 14.03 21.60 -27.65
C LEU A 479 13.73 22.87 -28.45
N THR A 480 14.37 22.96 -29.62
CA THR A 480 14.04 23.96 -30.63
C THR A 480 12.62 23.73 -31.20
N GLU A 481 12.00 24.78 -31.77
CA GLU A 481 10.71 24.66 -32.49
C GLU A 481 10.75 23.60 -33.60
N GLN A 482 11.88 23.50 -34.30
CA GLN A 482 12.11 22.48 -35.32
C GLN A 482 12.14 21.08 -34.70
N GLY A 483 12.82 20.92 -33.57
CA GLY A 483 12.86 19.68 -32.79
C GLY A 483 11.49 19.22 -32.32
N LYS A 484 10.70 20.13 -31.74
CA LYS A 484 9.32 19.87 -31.31
C LYS A 484 8.43 19.44 -32.46
N SER A 485 8.52 20.12 -33.60
CA SER A 485 7.74 19.80 -34.81
C SER A 485 8.07 18.40 -35.34
N LEU A 486 9.35 18.04 -35.37
CA LEU A 486 9.80 16.72 -35.80
C LEU A 486 9.37 15.62 -34.82
N LEU A 487 9.54 15.85 -33.52
CA LEU A 487 9.07 14.92 -32.49
C LEU A 487 7.55 14.75 -32.52
N TYR A 488 6.79 15.82 -32.71
CA TYR A 488 5.34 15.75 -32.86
C TYR A 488 4.96 14.78 -33.99
N LEU A 489 5.59 14.93 -35.16
CA LEU A 489 5.34 14.07 -36.31
C LEU A 489 5.80 12.62 -36.09
N ASP A 490 6.97 12.42 -35.50
CA ASP A 490 7.49 11.07 -35.23
C ASP A 490 6.66 10.34 -34.16
N ILE A 491 6.30 11.03 -33.07
CA ILE A 491 5.40 10.52 -32.03
C ILE A 491 4.04 10.19 -32.62
N LEU A 492 3.50 11.06 -33.46
CA LEU A 492 2.24 10.82 -34.17
C LEU A 492 2.32 9.54 -35.02
N ASN A 493 3.39 9.39 -35.82
CA ASN A 493 3.61 8.21 -36.65
C ASN A 493 3.74 6.94 -35.81
N LYS A 494 4.60 6.93 -34.77
CA LYS A 494 4.77 5.79 -33.87
C LYS A 494 3.48 5.42 -33.14
N LYS A 495 2.70 6.41 -32.72
CA LYS A 495 1.39 6.20 -32.08
C LYS A 495 0.40 5.58 -33.06
N GLN A 496 0.34 6.08 -34.28
CA GLN A 496 -0.49 5.50 -35.33
C GLN A 496 -0.05 4.07 -35.69
N GLU A 497 1.25 3.82 -35.81
CA GLU A 497 1.81 2.48 -36.05
C GLU A 497 1.48 1.51 -34.92
N ASN A 498 1.66 1.91 -33.66
CA ASN A 498 1.32 1.10 -32.50
C ASN A 498 -0.17 0.75 -32.46
N ILE A 499 -1.04 1.75 -32.67
CA ILE A 499 -2.49 1.54 -32.72
C ILE A 499 -2.87 0.65 -33.91
N ASN A 500 -2.30 0.88 -35.09
CA ASN A 500 -2.59 0.11 -36.30
C ASN A 500 -2.06 -1.33 -36.21
N SER A 501 -0.89 -1.54 -35.60
CA SER A 501 -0.35 -2.88 -35.30
C SER A 501 -1.26 -3.62 -34.33
N HIS A 502 -1.71 -2.94 -33.27
CA HIS A 502 -2.69 -3.49 -32.34
C HIS A 502 -3.99 -3.89 -33.06
N PHE A 503 -4.52 -3.04 -33.95
CA PHE A 503 -5.68 -3.37 -34.78
C PHE A 503 -5.42 -4.51 -35.78
N LYS A 504 -4.21 -4.61 -36.35
CA LYS A 504 -3.81 -5.70 -37.26
C LYS A 504 -3.80 -7.05 -36.52
N ASP A 505 -3.22 -7.09 -35.32
CA ASP A 505 -3.22 -8.28 -34.47
C ASP A 505 -4.63 -8.68 -34.03
N LEU A 506 -5.50 -7.68 -33.79
CA LEU A 506 -6.92 -7.91 -33.51
C LEU A 506 -7.69 -8.42 -34.73
N ARG A 507 -7.38 -7.94 -35.94
CA ARG A 507 -7.99 -8.38 -37.21
C ARG A 507 -7.65 -9.82 -37.60
N LEU A 508 -6.48 -10.31 -37.17
CA LEU A 508 -6.04 -11.70 -37.41
C LEU A 508 -6.74 -12.71 -36.47
N LYS A 509 -7.45 -12.24 -35.44
CA LYS A 509 -8.20 -13.11 -34.51
C LYS A 509 -9.62 -13.36 -35.05
N PRO A 510 -10.07 -14.62 -35.20
CA PRO A 510 -11.24 -14.97 -36.02
C PRO A 510 -12.63 -14.54 -35.52
N LYS A 511 -12.79 -13.79 -34.42
CA LYS A 511 -14.10 -13.60 -33.77
C LYS A 511 -14.51 -12.15 -33.40
N SER A 512 -13.75 -11.11 -33.76
CA SER A 512 -13.95 -9.76 -33.17
C SER A 512 -14.44 -8.66 -34.13
N LYS A 513 -15.15 -8.95 -35.24
CA LYS A 513 -15.58 -7.87 -36.17
C LYS A 513 -16.42 -6.75 -35.53
N LYS A 514 -17.20 -7.04 -34.47
CA LYS A 514 -18.00 -6.03 -33.75
C LYS A 514 -17.14 -5.24 -32.75
N LEU A 515 -16.39 -5.92 -31.87
CA LEU A 515 -15.45 -5.27 -30.94
C LEU A 515 -14.40 -4.43 -31.67
N LEU A 516 -13.88 -4.92 -32.80
CA LEU A 516 -12.96 -4.18 -33.65
C LEU A 516 -13.61 -2.88 -34.16
N LYS A 517 -14.87 -2.93 -34.61
CA LYS A 517 -15.62 -1.74 -35.03
C LYS A 517 -15.87 -0.79 -33.86
N ASP A 518 -16.22 -1.29 -32.68
CA ASP A 518 -16.48 -0.46 -31.50
C ASP A 518 -15.18 0.18 -30.95
N MET A 519 -14.05 -0.54 -31.03
CA MET A 519 -12.73 0.00 -30.73
C MET A 519 -12.27 1.02 -31.79
N GLU A 520 -12.41 0.70 -33.08
CA GLU A 520 -12.10 1.64 -34.17
C GLU A 520 -12.93 2.93 -34.01
N ALA A 521 -14.23 2.79 -33.74
CA ALA A 521 -15.12 3.92 -33.47
C ALA A 521 -14.74 4.68 -32.21
N ALA A 522 -14.33 4.02 -31.11
CA ALA A 522 -13.86 4.72 -29.92
C ALA A 522 -12.57 5.52 -30.20
N PHE A 523 -11.58 4.91 -30.85
CA PHE A 523 -10.33 5.61 -31.20
C PHE A 523 -10.55 6.78 -32.16
N GLU A 524 -11.53 6.69 -33.07
CA GLU A 524 -11.96 7.77 -33.96
C GLU A 524 -12.74 8.85 -33.21
N ASN A 525 -13.75 8.48 -32.40
CA ASN A 525 -14.61 9.41 -31.65
C ASN A 525 -13.83 10.27 -30.65
N TYR A 526 -12.78 9.72 -30.04
CA TYR A 526 -11.90 10.46 -29.11
C TYR A 526 -10.64 11.02 -29.79
N ASP A 527 -10.51 10.85 -31.12
CA ASP A 527 -9.41 11.33 -31.95
C ASP A 527 -8.02 10.95 -31.40
N CYS A 528 -7.88 9.74 -30.84
CA CYS A 528 -6.64 9.35 -30.19
C CYS A 528 -5.50 9.15 -31.20
N LYS A 529 -5.83 8.75 -32.45
CA LYS A 529 -4.84 8.53 -33.51
C LYS A 529 -4.15 9.80 -34.01
N ASN A 530 -4.78 10.97 -33.86
CA ASN A 530 -4.27 12.21 -34.47
C ASN A 530 -3.84 13.27 -33.45
N LYS A 531 -4.04 13.03 -32.16
CA LYS A 531 -3.64 13.93 -31.08
C LYS A 531 -2.38 13.45 -30.40
N VAL A 532 -1.39 14.33 -30.32
CA VAL A 532 -0.14 14.15 -29.56
C VAL A 532 -0.08 15.18 -28.44
N ARG A 533 0.48 14.78 -27.30
CA ARG A 533 0.57 15.56 -26.07
C ARG A 533 2.01 15.66 -25.62
N LEU A 534 2.69 16.65 -26.18
CA LEU A 534 4.09 16.92 -25.86
C LEU A 534 4.32 17.42 -24.43
N ASN A 535 3.29 17.77 -23.68
CA ASN A 535 3.40 18.21 -22.28
C ASN A 535 3.43 17.07 -21.27
N ARG A 536 3.32 15.80 -21.69
CA ARG A 536 3.40 14.63 -20.80
C ARG A 536 4.71 13.88 -21.04
N TYR A 537 5.78 14.42 -20.49
CA TYR A 537 7.12 13.84 -20.64
C TYR A 537 7.91 13.90 -19.34
N PHE A 538 8.97 13.12 -19.29
CA PHE A 538 9.95 13.15 -18.21
C PHE A 538 11.34 12.80 -18.73
N LEU A 539 12.36 13.19 -17.96
CA LEU A 539 13.76 12.89 -18.25
C LEU A 539 14.26 11.75 -17.39
N GLU A 540 15.05 10.88 -18.02
CA GLU A 540 15.85 9.81 -17.43
C GLU A 540 17.34 10.05 -17.84
N PRO A 541 18.34 9.41 -17.19
CA PRO A 541 19.75 9.77 -17.35
C PRO A 541 20.30 9.90 -18.78
N SER A 542 19.73 9.21 -19.77
CA SER A 542 20.19 9.25 -21.16
C SER A 542 19.08 9.46 -22.19
N LYS A 543 17.86 9.76 -21.75
CA LYS A 543 16.70 9.79 -22.64
C LYS A 543 15.56 10.67 -22.13
N ILE A 544 14.75 11.14 -23.07
CA ILE A 544 13.44 11.75 -22.82
C ILE A 544 12.35 10.73 -23.17
N ALA A 545 11.33 10.64 -22.32
CA ALA A 545 10.20 9.75 -22.50
C ALA A 545 8.88 10.52 -22.52
N PHE A 546 8.05 10.26 -23.52
CA PHE A 546 6.70 10.80 -23.68
C PHE A 546 5.65 9.73 -23.35
N ILE A 547 4.56 10.14 -22.69
CA ILE A 547 3.44 9.27 -22.34
C ILE A 547 2.22 9.65 -23.17
N GLU A 548 1.90 8.79 -24.14
CA GLU A 548 0.84 8.98 -25.13
C GLU A 548 -0.34 8.05 -24.90
N ASN A 549 -1.05 8.27 -23.80
CA ASN A 549 -2.27 7.53 -23.48
C ASN A 549 -3.49 8.14 -24.18
N CYS A 550 -4.47 7.31 -24.50
CA CYS A 550 -5.78 7.73 -24.97
C CYS A 550 -6.68 8.08 -23.78
N GLU A 551 -7.12 9.34 -23.65
CA GLU A 551 -8.04 9.77 -22.58
C GLU A 551 -9.48 9.29 -22.79
N PHE A 552 -9.64 7.97 -22.78
CA PHE A 552 -10.94 7.35 -22.81
C PHE A 552 -11.67 7.56 -21.47
N PRO A 553 -12.99 7.80 -21.48
CA PRO A 553 -13.79 7.81 -20.26
C PRO A 553 -13.60 6.51 -19.46
N HIS A 554 -13.79 6.59 -18.14
CA HIS A 554 -13.55 5.49 -17.20
C HIS A 554 -14.16 4.14 -17.66
N VAL A 555 -15.33 4.18 -18.31
CA VAL A 555 -16.06 3.00 -18.82
C VAL A 555 -15.26 2.22 -19.88
N ILE A 556 -14.42 2.90 -20.65
CA ILE A 556 -13.62 2.33 -21.75
C ILE A 556 -12.11 2.52 -21.58
N LYS A 557 -11.64 2.92 -20.38
CA LYS A 557 -10.21 3.01 -20.02
C LYS A 557 -9.46 1.67 -20.16
N ALA A 558 -10.19 0.56 -20.22
CA ALA A 558 -9.67 -0.76 -20.57
C ALA A 558 -9.00 -0.83 -21.97
N LEU A 559 -9.38 0.07 -22.86
CA LEU A 559 -8.89 0.17 -24.24
C LEU A 559 -7.67 1.08 -24.34
N ASP A 560 -7.27 1.72 -23.24
CA ASP A 560 -6.13 2.62 -23.22
C ASP A 560 -4.85 1.83 -23.51
N LEU A 561 -4.07 2.33 -24.47
CA LEU A 561 -2.78 1.77 -24.81
C LEU A 561 -1.75 2.66 -24.14
N ASP A 562 -1.17 2.19 -23.03
CA ASP A 562 -0.05 2.85 -22.39
C ASP A 562 1.12 2.91 -23.37
N THR A 563 1.24 4.05 -24.06
CA THR A 563 2.21 4.21 -25.13
C THR A 563 3.33 5.10 -24.62
N LYS A 564 4.38 4.47 -24.08
CA LYS A 564 5.63 5.16 -23.74
C LYS A 564 6.52 5.22 -24.98
N ILE A 565 6.88 6.41 -25.43
CA ILE A 565 7.78 6.64 -26.57
C ILE A 565 9.03 7.32 -26.06
N GLU A 566 10.19 6.75 -26.36
CA GLU A 566 11.49 7.17 -25.80
C GLU A 566 12.44 7.61 -26.91
N TYR A 567 13.26 8.62 -26.61
CA TYR A 567 14.33 9.12 -27.47
C TYR A 567 15.58 9.33 -26.64
N THR A 568 16.73 8.83 -27.10
CA THR A 568 18.00 9.12 -26.44
C THR A 568 18.40 10.56 -26.71
N PHE A 569 19.18 11.16 -25.81
CA PHE A 569 19.63 12.54 -26.04
C PHE A 569 20.54 12.65 -27.28
N ASP A 570 21.31 11.61 -27.59
CA ASP A 570 22.10 11.52 -28.84
C ASP A 570 21.22 11.61 -30.09
N GLN A 571 20.02 11.00 -30.08
CA GLN A 571 19.07 11.11 -31.19
C GLN A 571 18.53 12.54 -31.35
N LEU A 572 18.56 13.33 -30.28
CA LEU A 572 18.01 14.68 -30.22
C LEU A 572 19.07 15.78 -30.26
N GLU A 573 20.36 15.44 -30.32
CA GLU A 573 21.49 16.37 -30.18
C GLU A 573 21.39 17.60 -31.11
N ASN A 574 20.93 17.39 -32.35
CA ASN A 574 20.77 18.45 -33.35
C ASN A 574 19.49 19.29 -33.17
N TYR A 575 18.61 18.88 -32.26
CA TYR A 575 17.29 19.45 -32.03
C TYR A 575 17.15 20.08 -30.63
N LEU A 576 18.11 19.83 -29.74
CA LEU A 576 18.23 20.49 -28.44
C LEU A 576 18.47 21.99 -28.62
N SER A 577 17.79 22.80 -27.80
CA SER A 577 18.08 24.23 -27.70
C SER A 577 19.46 24.44 -27.06
N SER A 578 20.04 25.64 -27.19
CA SER A 578 21.31 25.96 -26.51
C SER A 578 21.20 25.78 -24.98
N TYR A 579 20.05 26.12 -24.41
CA TYR A 579 19.78 25.95 -22.98
C TYR A 579 19.55 24.47 -22.61
N GLY A 580 18.86 23.71 -23.46
CA GLY A 580 18.65 22.27 -23.29
C GLY A 580 19.96 21.48 -23.32
N LYS A 581 20.89 21.83 -24.22
CA LYS A 581 22.26 21.28 -24.25
C LYS A 581 23.00 21.52 -22.94
N GLU A 582 22.97 22.78 -22.47
CA GLU A 582 23.59 23.15 -21.21
C GLU A 582 22.99 22.43 -19.99
N LEU A 583 21.68 22.26 -19.94
CA LEU A 583 20.96 21.56 -18.86
C LEU A 583 21.24 20.06 -18.85
N LEU A 584 21.40 19.45 -20.01
CA LEU A 584 21.67 18.02 -20.19
C LEU A 584 23.17 17.68 -20.13
N GLU A 585 24.04 18.69 -19.94
CA GLU A 585 25.50 18.55 -19.93
C GLU A 585 26.07 17.95 -21.24
N MET A 586 25.48 18.32 -22.38
CA MET A 586 25.88 17.96 -23.75
C MET A 586 26.35 19.18 -24.53
#